data_AF-A0A519HKM9-F1
#
_entry.id   AF-A0A519HKM9-F1
#
_cell.length_a   1.000
_cell.length_b   1.000
_cell.length_c   1.000
_cell.angle_alpha   90.00
_cell.angle_beta   90.00
_cell.angle_gamma   90.00
#
_symmetry.space_group_name_H-M   'P 1'
#
loop_
_entity.id
_entity.type
_entity.pdbx_description
1 polymer ?
#
loop_
_entity_poly.entity_id
_entity_poly.type
_entity_poly.pdbx_seq_one_letter_code
_entity_poly.pdbx_strand_id
1 'polypeptide(L)'
;MHGRGADGPVRALACEERADPSVGRGGSGVSEHRLTSIDLDGATLPSATAEIEHERRVAIFDLVEKNSFEPAGAAGGPYALKLSLMDGRLAFEIAGPDFHRVHGLSLTPLNKVVKDYIAICDSYYEALRGTSPSQIEAVDMGRRGLHNEGAELLKARLDGKIAIDHETARRLFTLVTALYRRG
;
A
#
# COMPACT_ATOMS: atom_id res chain seq x y z
N MET A 1 -39.12 -49.58 0.14
CA MET A 1 -38.20 -49.58 1.30
C MET A 1 -37.24 -48.39 1.13
N HIS A 2 -37.22 -47.49 2.12
CA HIS A 2 -36.34 -46.32 2.29
C HIS A 2 -36.51 -45.22 1.21
N GLY A 3 -36.63 -43.91 1.48
CA GLY A 3 -36.55 -43.11 2.69
C GLY A 3 -36.40 -41.63 2.28
N ARG A 4 -37.20 -40.78 2.90
CA ARG A 4 -37.21 -39.31 3.06
C ARG A 4 -35.93 -38.48 2.76
N GLY A 5 -36.16 -37.21 2.37
CA GLY A 5 -35.28 -36.04 2.61
C GLY A 5 -35.06 -35.22 1.33
N ALA A 6 -35.84 -34.19 1.00
CA ALA A 6 -35.80 -32.81 1.52
C ALA A 6 -34.39 -32.17 1.44
N ASP A 7 -34.12 -31.36 0.42
CA ASP A 7 -33.83 -29.94 0.60
C ASP A 7 -33.76 -29.20 -0.75
N GLY A 8 -34.53 -28.11 -0.85
CA GLY A 8 -34.60 -27.26 -2.05
C GLY A 8 -33.46 -26.24 -2.11
N PRO A 9 -33.16 -25.68 -3.29
CA PRO A 9 -32.23 -24.56 -3.39
C PRO A 9 -32.91 -23.29 -2.86
N VAL A 10 -32.50 -22.85 -1.68
CA VAL A 10 -32.87 -21.53 -1.15
C VAL A 10 -32.15 -20.46 -1.97
N ARG A 11 -32.90 -19.85 -2.90
CA ARG A 11 -32.60 -18.54 -3.48
C ARG A 11 -32.80 -17.45 -2.43
N ALA A 12 -32.07 -16.36 -2.66
CA ALA A 12 -32.28 -15.00 -2.14
C ALA A 12 -31.71 -14.70 -0.75
N LEU A 13 -30.70 -13.81 -0.74
CA LEU A 13 -30.86 -12.51 -0.11
C LEU A 13 -29.92 -11.50 -0.80
N ALA A 14 -30.41 -10.91 -1.88
CA ALA A 14 -30.07 -9.55 -2.24
C ALA A 14 -30.95 -8.66 -1.35
N CYS A 15 -30.34 -7.85 -0.49
CA CYS A 15 -31.02 -6.73 0.13
C CYS A 15 -30.63 -5.46 -0.62
N GLU A 16 -31.65 -4.88 -1.25
CA GLU A 16 -31.68 -3.55 -1.84
C GLU A 16 -31.32 -2.50 -0.78
N GLU A 17 -30.42 -1.57 -1.11
CA GLU A 17 -30.50 -0.22 -0.57
C GLU A 17 -30.69 0.73 -1.75
N ARG A 18 -31.90 1.28 -1.83
CA ARG A 18 -32.27 2.32 -2.78
C ARG A 18 -31.81 3.66 -2.21
N ALA A 19 -31.05 4.42 -2.99
CA ALA A 19 -30.89 5.85 -2.77
C ALA A 19 -31.34 6.58 -4.05
N ASP A 20 -32.39 7.37 -3.93
CA ASP A 20 -32.90 8.31 -4.94
C ASP A 20 -32.59 9.76 -4.46
N PRO A 21 -32.76 10.80 -5.28
CA PRO A 21 -31.68 11.67 -5.72
C PRO A 21 -31.68 13.04 -5.02
N SER A 22 -30.66 13.83 -5.34
CA SER A 22 -30.51 15.29 -5.10
C SER A 22 -30.05 15.76 -3.71
N VAL A 23 -28.73 16.02 -3.59
CA VAL A 23 -28.19 17.10 -2.73
C VAL A 23 -26.98 17.74 -3.42
N GLY A 24 -27.13 19.03 -3.74
CA GLY A 24 -26.11 20.07 -3.82
C GLY A 24 -24.73 19.78 -4.44
N ARG A 25 -24.50 20.21 -5.68
CA ARG A 25 -23.16 20.66 -6.11
C ARG A 25 -22.83 21.96 -5.38
N GLY A 26 -22.30 21.81 -4.16
CA GLY A 26 -21.70 22.88 -3.36
C GLY A 26 -20.45 22.32 -2.70
N GLY A 27 -19.39 22.13 -3.49
CA GLY A 27 -18.07 21.78 -2.98
C GLY A 27 -17.20 23.04 -2.95
N SER A 28 -17.23 23.75 -1.82
CA SER A 28 -16.12 24.62 -1.41
C SER A 28 -14.84 23.77 -1.41
N GLY A 29 -13.74 24.26 -1.99
CA GLY A 29 -12.47 23.55 -2.07
C GLY A 29 -12.03 23.02 -0.71
N VAL A 30 -12.24 21.73 -0.48
CA VAL A 30 -11.60 21.00 0.62
C VAL A 30 -10.19 20.75 0.13
N SER A 31 -9.20 21.26 0.85
CA SER A 31 -7.79 20.97 0.64
C SER A 31 -7.57 19.45 0.78
N GLU A 32 -7.64 18.72 -0.33
CA GLU A 32 -7.50 17.26 -0.33
C GLU A 32 -6.02 16.88 -0.21
N HIS A 33 -5.58 16.62 1.02
CA HIS A 33 -4.26 16.07 1.30
C HIS A 33 -4.18 14.59 0.91
N ARG A 34 -3.87 14.35 -0.37
CA ARG A 34 -3.73 13.01 -0.94
C ARG A 34 -2.78 12.97 -2.13
N LEU A 35 -2.26 11.78 -2.41
CA LEU A 35 -1.56 11.44 -3.65
C LEU A 35 -2.56 11.17 -4.77
N THR A 36 -2.28 11.71 -5.95
CA THR A 36 -2.99 11.43 -7.21
C THR A 36 -2.14 10.68 -8.22
N SER A 37 -0.82 10.72 -8.10
CA SER A 37 0.10 9.98 -8.96
C SER A 37 1.38 9.61 -8.22
N ILE A 38 1.98 8.51 -8.64
CA ILE A 38 3.29 8.07 -8.18
C ILE A 38 4.10 7.66 -9.39
N ASP A 39 5.25 8.30 -9.58
CA ASP A 39 6.22 7.96 -10.63
C ASP A 39 7.47 7.35 -10.01
N LEU A 40 7.97 6.29 -10.65
CA LEU A 40 9.20 5.61 -10.27
C LEU A 40 10.31 6.01 -11.24
N ASP A 41 11.42 6.53 -10.71
CA ASP A 41 12.58 6.86 -11.51
C ASP A 41 13.38 5.60 -11.88
N GLY A 42 13.09 5.06 -13.07
CA GLY A 42 13.77 3.89 -13.61
C GLY A 42 15.27 4.07 -13.86
N ALA A 43 15.79 5.31 -13.86
CA ALA A 43 17.23 5.54 -14.02
C ALA A 43 18.02 5.30 -12.73
N THR A 44 17.38 5.46 -11.57
CA THR A 44 18.04 5.36 -10.25
C THR A 44 17.57 4.16 -9.43
N LEU A 45 16.36 3.66 -9.66
CA LEU A 45 15.83 2.51 -8.96
C LEU A 45 16.41 1.19 -9.51
N PRO A 46 16.47 0.12 -8.69
CA PRO A 46 16.92 -1.19 -9.14
C PRO A 46 16.09 -1.70 -10.32
N SER A 47 16.77 -2.32 -11.29
CA SER A 47 16.14 -3.04 -12.39
C SER A 47 15.19 -4.11 -11.86
N ALA A 48 14.05 -4.25 -12.51
CA ALA A 48 12.98 -5.14 -12.09
C ALA A 48 12.61 -6.11 -13.22
N THR A 49 12.27 -7.34 -12.85
CA THR A 49 11.64 -8.30 -13.76
C THR A 49 10.20 -7.85 -14.08
N ALA A 50 9.56 -8.49 -15.06
CA ALA A 50 8.17 -8.24 -15.38
C ALA A 50 7.22 -8.46 -14.18
N GLU A 51 7.55 -9.42 -13.31
CA GLU A 51 6.81 -9.72 -12.09
C GLU A 51 6.96 -8.61 -11.05
N ILE A 52 8.19 -8.16 -10.77
CA ILE A 52 8.44 -7.03 -9.85
C ILE A 52 7.78 -5.74 -10.37
N GLU A 53 7.84 -5.50 -11.68
CA GLU A 53 7.15 -4.37 -12.32
C GLU A 53 5.62 -4.46 -12.17
N HIS A 54 5.05 -5.65 -12.23
CA HIS A 54 3.63 -5.86 -11.94
C HIS A 54 3.31 -5.55 -10.48
N GLU A 55 4.11 -6.03 -9.53
CA GLU A 55 3.96 -5.74 -8.10
C GLU A 55 4.04 -4.23 -7.80
N ARG A 56 4.99 -3.52 -8.42
CA ARG A 56 5.10 -2.05 -8.32
C ARG A 56 3.83 -1.35 -8.80
N ARG A 57 3.29 -1.76 -9.96
CA ARG A 57 2.04 -1.18 -10.50
C ARG A 57 0.86 -1.42 -9.58
N VAL A 58 0.70 -2.63 -9.04
CA VAL A 58 -0.38 -2.97 -8.11
C VAL A 58 -0.27 -2.14 -6.82
N ALA A 59 0.95 -2.02 -6.26
CA ALA A 59 1.18 -1.23 -5.06
C ALA A 59 0.95 0.27 -5.27
N ILE A 60 1.35 0.82 -6.41
CA ILE A 60 1.05 2.21 -6.79
C ILE A 60 -0.45 2.44 -6.91
N PHE A 61 -1.16 1.53 -7.60
CA PHE A 61 -2.60 1.64 -7.78
C PHE A 61 -3.33 1.67 -6.42
N ASP A 62 -3.06 0.71 -5.54
CA ASP A 62 -3.69 0.65 -4.21
C ASP A 62 -3.37 1.91 -3.36
N LEU A 63 -2.14 2.41 -3.42
CA LEU A 63 -1.73 3.62 -2.70
C LEU A 63 -2.41 4.89 -3.26
N VAL A 64 -2.49 5.06 -4.58
CA VAL A 64 -3.15 6.23 -5.18
C VAL A 64 -4.66 6.20 -4.95
N GLU A 65 -5.27 5.01 -5.00
CA GLU A 65 -6.71 4.82 -4.79
C GLU A 65 -7.14 5.25 -3.37
N LYS A 66 -6.36 4.86 -2.35
CA LYS A 66 -6.72 5.17 -0.96
C LYS A 66 -5.50 5.56 -0.12
N ASN A 67 -5.37 6.85 0.13
CA ASN A 67 -4.35 7.40 1.00
C ASN A 67 -4.79 8.69 1.72
N SER A 68 -4.11 8.97 2.83
CA SER A 68 -4.02 10.27 3.49
C SER A 68 -2.55 10.69 3.45
N PHE A 69 -2.27 11.82 2.80
CA PHE A 69 -0.90 12.26 2.54
C PHE A 69 -0.78 13.77 2.66
N GLU A 70 -0.24 14.23 3.78
CA GLU A 70 -0.15 15.65 4.14
C GLU A 70 1.31 16.07 4.36
N PRO A 71 1.97 16.64 3.35
CA PRO A 71 3.32 17.19 3.48
C PRO A 71 3.34 18.39 4.44
N ALA A 72 4.33 18.42 5.33
CA ALA A 72 4.49 19.49 6.30
C ALA A 72 4.69 20.85 5.60
N GLY A 73 3.82 21.81 5.93
CA GLY A 73 3.84 23.16 5.37
C GLY A 73 3.14 23.31 4.02
N ALA A 74 2.46 22.29 3.52
CA ALA A 74 1.59 22.43 2.36
C ALA A 74 0.21 22.97 2.76
N ALA A 75 -0.30 23.98 2.04
CA ALA A 75 -1.63 24.55 2.30
C ALA A 75 -2.78 23.66 1.80
N GLY A 76 -2.51 22.77 0.85
CA GLY A 76 -3.47 21.85 0.25
C GLY A 76 -2.83 20.99 -0.83
N GLY A 77 -3.46 19.87 -1.13
CA GLY A 77 -3.12 19.00 -2.26
C GLY A 77 -4.05 19.23 -3.46
N PRO A 78 -4.14 18.26 -4.40
CA PRO A 78 -3.49 16.95 -4.38
C PRO A 78 -1.99 17.01 -4.69
N TYR A 79 -1.29 15.89 -4.51
CA TYR A 79 0.15 15.76 -4.75
C TYR A 79 0.50 14.67 -5.76
N ALA A 80 1.52 14.94 -6.57
CA ALA A 80 2.30 13.94 -7.29
C ALA A 80 3.54 13.57 -6.48
N LEU A 81 3.85 12.28 -6.39
CA LEU A 81 5.05 11.77 -5.74
C LEU A 81 5.97 11.13 -6.79
N LYS A 82 7.23 11.54 -6.83
CA LYS A 82 8.27 10.83 -7.57
C LYS A 82 9.24 10.17 -6.59
N LEU A 83 9.47 8.87 -6.80
CA LEU A 83 10.41 8.07 -6.01
C LEU A 83 11.66 7.78 -6.83
N SER A 84 12.82 8.08 -6.24
CA SER A 84 14.14 7.84 -6.84
C SER A 84 15.15 7.40 -5.78
N LEU A 85 16.27 6.80 -6.19
CA LEU A 85 17.36 6.46 -5.28
C LEU A 85 18.51 7.48 -5.43
N MET A 86 18.81 8.20 -4.36
CA MET A 86 19.89 9.21 -4.33
C MET A 86 20.77 8.96 -3.11
N ASP A 87 22.07 8.76 -3.32
CA ASP A 87 23.06 8.53 -2.26
C ASP A 87 22.65 7.42 -1.26
N GLY A 88 22.06 6.33 -1.78
CA GLY A 88 21.58 5.20 -0.96
C GLY A 88 20.33 5.50 -0.14
N ARG A 89 19.61 6.59 -0.43
CA ARG A 89 18.36 7.00 0.22
C ARG A 89 17.23 7.04 -0.80
N LEU A 90 16.03 6.65 -0.36
CA LEU A 90 14.83 6.79 -1.18
C LEU A 90 14.38 8.25 -1.11
N ALA A 91 14.52 8.98 -2.20
CA ALA A 91 14.09 10.35 -2.32
C ALA A 91 12.60 10.41 -2.67
N PHE A 92 11.84 11.15 -1.86
CA PHE A 92 10.44 11.48 -2.04
C PHE A 92 10.38 12.91 -2.57
N GLU A 93 10.27 13.07 -3.87
CA GLU A 93 9.99 14.36 -4.50
C GLU A 93 8.47 14.54 -4.59
N ILE A 94 7.96 15.59 -3.95
CA ILE A 94 6.53 15.85 -3.81
C ILE A 94 6.24 17.17 -4.51
N ALA A 95 5.28 17.14 -5.44
CA ALA A 95 4.80 18.30 -6.16
C ALA A 95 3.28 18.47 -5.97
N GLY A 96 2.85 19.67 -5.62
CA GLY A 96 1.45 20.10 -5.55
C GLY A 96 1.30 21.51 -6.11
N PRO A 97 0.08 22.10 -6.08
CA PRO A 97 -0.21 23.40 -6.71
C PRO A 97 0.76 24.52 -6.34
N ASP A 98 1.03 24.68 -5.03
CA ASP A 98 1.93 25.70 -4.48
C ASP A 98 2.99 25.07 -3.55
N PHE A 99 3.33 23.79 -3.79
CA PHE A 99 4.24 23.03 -2.94
C PHE A 99 5.21 22.20 -3.77
N HIS A 100 6.51 22.33 -3.48
CA HIS A 100 7.54 21.42 -3.97
C HIS A 100 8.54 21.14 -2.86
N ARG A 101 8.82 19.86 -2.61
CA ARG A 101 9.80 19.46 -1.60
C ARG A 101 10.36 18.08 -1.91
N VAL A 102 11.66 17.90 -1.62
CA VAL A 102 12.33 16.60 -1.72
C VAL A 102 12.78 16.14 -0.33
N HIS A 103 12.44 14.91 0.03
CA HIS A 103 12.86 14.27 1.28
C HIS A 103 13.68 13.01 1.01
N GLY A 104 14.93 12.96 1.48
CA GLY A 104 15.76 11.76 1.43
C GLY A 104 15.54 10.84 2.63
N LEU A 105 14.88 9.70 2.43
CA LEU A 105 14.65 8.70 3.47
C LEU A 105 15.75 7.62 3.48
N SER A 106 16.51 7.54 4.57
CA SER A 106 17.34 6.36 4.81
C SER A 106 16.44 5.16 5.12
N LEU A 107 16.55 4.11 4.30
CA LEU A 107 15.84 2.85 4.47
C LEU A 107 16.62 1.85 5.34
N THR A 108 17.83 2.19 5.80
CA THR A 108 18.65 1.30 6.64
C THR A 108 17.89 0.76 7.86
N PRO A 109 17.10 1.55 8.61
CA PRO A 109 16.32 1.04 9.73
C PRO A 109 15.23 0.02 9.34
N LEU A 110 14.81 0.01 8.07
CA LEU A 110 13.78 -0.89 7.55
C LEU A 110 14.35 -2.17 6.95
N ASN A 111 15.67 -2.25 6.74
CA ASN A 111 16.30 -3.37 6.04
C ASN A 111 15.92 -4.75 6.62
N LYS A 112 15.85 -4.86 7.95
CA LYS A 112 15.51 -6.14 8.60
C LYS A 112 14.05 -6.52 8.31
N VAL A 113 13.10 -5.65 8.64
CA VAL A 113 11.67 -5.92 8.47
C VAL A 113 11.31 -6.16 6.99
N VAL A 114 11.93 -5.43 6.06
CA VAL A 114 11.73 -5.63 4.62
C VAL A 114 12.22 -7.01 4.19
N LYS A 115 13.42 -7.43 4.61
CA LYS A 115 13.96 -8.75 4.28
C LYS A 115 13.12 -9.88 4.87
N ASP A 116 12.70 -9.75 6.12
CA ASP A 116 11.85 -10.73 6.78
C ASP A 116 10.47 -10.81 6.09
N TYR A 117 9.91 -9.66 5.69
CA TYR A 117 8.65 -9.59 4.96
C TYR A 117 8.74 -10.23 3.57
N ILE A 118 9.83 -10.01 2.84
CA ILE A 118 10.06 -10.68 1.55
C ILE A 118 10.18 -12.19 1.76
N ALA A 119 10.99 -12.63 2.74
CA ALA A 119 11.18 -14.05 3.02
C ALA A 119 9.88 -14.76 3.41
N ILE A 120 9.01 -14.15 4.20
CA ILE A 120 7.73 -14.77 4.57
C ILE A 120 6.77 -14.84 3.38
N CYS A 121 6.76 -13.82 2.50
CA CYS A 121 5.98 -13.83 1.27
C CYS A 121 6.46 -14.90 0.28
N ASP A 122 7.77 -15.07 0.14
CA ASP A 122 8.34 -16.14 -0.70
C ASP A 122 8.03 -17.52 -0.11
N SER A 123 8.12 -17.67 1.22
CA SER A 123 7.78 -18.92 1.91
C SER A 123 6.31 -19.32 1.80
N TYR A 124 5.41 -18.36 1.59
CA TYR A 124 3.97 -18.60 1.42
C TYR A 124 3.71 -19.49 0.20
N TYR A 125 4.41 -19.27 -0.91
CA TYR A 125 4.25 -20.07 -2.13
C TYR A 125 4.80 -21.49 -2.00
N GLU A 126 5.91 -21.67 -1.27
CA GLU A 126 6.45 -23.00 -0.99
C GLU A 126 5.57 -23.78 0.01
N ALA A 127 4.95 -23.08 0.98
CA ALA A 127 4.06 -23.68 1.96
C ALA A 127 2.71 -24.11 1.34
N LEU A 128 2.16 -23.41 0.34
CA LEU A 128 0.85 -23.76 -0.22
C LEU A 128 0.77 -25.17 -0.85
N ARG A 129 1.90 -25.84 -1.12
CA ARG A 129 1.96 -27.24 -1.56
C ARG A 129 1.93 -28.24 -0.39
N GLY A 130 0.81 -28.31 0.32
CA GLY A 130 0.53 -29.38 1.30
C GLY A 130 0.54 -28.99 2.79
N THR A 131 0.47 -27.70 3.08
CA THR A 131 0.45 -27.15 4.45
C THR A 131 -0.95 -27.19 5.06
N SER A 132 -1.05 -27.39 6.38
CA SER A 132 -2.34 -27.39 7.09
C SER A 132 -2.95 -25.99 7.15
N PRO A 133 -4.29 -25.86 7.26
CA PRO A 133 -4.95 -24.55 7.43
C PRO A 133 -4.34 -23.72 8.58
N SER A 134 -4.02 -24.35 9.71
CA SER A 134 -3.40 -23.70 10.86
C SER A 134 -2.01 -23.11 10.58
N GLN A 135 -1.23 -23.74 9.71
CA GLN A 135 0.08 -23.24 9.31
C GLN A 135 -0.05 -22.07 8.32
N ILE A 136 -1.04 -22.12 7.41
CA ILE A 136 -1.37 -20.98 6.52
C ILE A 136 -1.75 -19.77 7.36
N GLU A 137 -2.62 -19.94 8.35
CA GLU A 137 -3.02 -18.89 9.29
C GLU A 137 -1.82 -18.32 10.05
N ALA A 138 -0.91 -19.16 10.52
CA ALA A 138 0.31 -18.72 11.22
C ALA A 138 1.21 -17.86 10.32
N VAL A 139 1.42 -18.26 9.06
CA VAL A 139 2.19 -17.49 8.08
C VAL A 139 1.50 -16.16 7.79
N ASP A 140 0.18 -16.16 7.59
CA ASP A 140 -0.58 -14.94 7.33
C ASP A 140 -0.56 -13.96 8.50
N MET A 141 -0.65 -14.46 9.74
CA MET A 141 -0.49 -13.65 10.94
C MET A 141 0.92 -13.03 11.01
N GLY A 142 1.97 -13.81 10.75
CA GLY A 142 3.35 -13.33 10.71
C GLY A 142 3.55 -12.25 9.65
N ARG A 143 3.01 -12.46 8.43
CA ARG A 143 3.06 -11.51 7.33
C ARG A 143 2.38 -10.20 7.69
N ARG A 144 1.19 -10.27 8.31
CA ARG A 144 0.46 -9.07 8.78
C ARG A 144 1.23 -8.33 9.88
N GLY A 145 1.89 -9.05 10.77
CA GLY A 145 2.75 -8.50 11.82
C GLY A 145 3.91 -7.69 11.25
N LEU A 146 4.71 -8.30 10.35
CA LEU A 146 5.83 -7.65 9.67
C LEU A 146 5.38 -6.42 8.86
N HIS A 147 4.21 -6.51 8.23
CA HIS A 147 3.64 -5.39 7.48
C HIS A 147 3.26 -4.21 8.38
N ASN A 148 2.70 -4.49 9.57
CA ASN A 148 2.39 -3.45 10.56
C ASN A 148 3.67 -2.82 11.12
N GLU A 149 4.67 -3.63 11.47
CA GLU A 149 5.96 -3.15 11.95
C GLU A 149 6.63 -2.25 10.90
N GLY A 150 6.65 -2.67 9.63
CA GLY A 150 7.19 -1.89 8.52
C GLY A 150 6.47 -0.57 8.31
N ALA A 151 5.14 -0.57 8.42
CA ALA A 151 4.32 0.64 8.33
C ALA A 151 4.63 1.63 9.47
N GLU A 152 4.72 1.17 10.71
CA GLU A 152 5.06 2.02 11.86
C GLU A 152 6.47 2.61 11.72
N LEU A 153 7.45 1.82 11.26
CA LEU A 153 8.80 2.31 10.99
C LEU A 153 8.79 3.38 9.88
N LEU A 154 8.08 3.16 8.77
CA LEU A 154 7.96 4.17 7.71
C LEU A 154 7.32 5.46 8.23
N LYS A 155 6.22 5.35 8.97
CA LYS A 155 5.50 6.49 9.54
C LYS A 155 6.40 7.28 10.48
N ALA A 156 7.11 6.61 11.39
CA ALA A 156 8.10 7.26 12.27
C ALA A 156 9.23 7.92 11.46
N ARG A 157 9.60 7.36 10.31
CA ARG A 157 10.64 7.95 9.47
C ARG A 157 10.16 9.21 8.72
N LEU A 158 8.88 9.26 8.38
CA LEU A 158 8.21 10.37 7.72
C LEU A 158 7.69 11.44 8.69
N ASP A 159 7.67 11.15 9.98
CA ASP A 159 7.28 12.13 11.01
C ASP A 159 8.03 13.46 10.87
N GLY A 160 7.26 14.54 11.07
CA GLY A 160 7.67 15.93 10.81
C GLY A 160 7.91 16.32 9.34
N LYS A 161 7.73 15.40 8.38
CA LYS A 161 7.91 15.65 6.93
C LYS A 161 6.62 15.46 6.17
N ILE A 162 5.95 14.32 6.39
CA ILE A 162 4.72 13.94 5.72
C ILE A 162 3.87 13.20 6.76
N ALA A 163 2.74 13.79 7.14
CA ALA A 163 1.75 13.10 7.95
C ALA A 163 0.96 12.13 7.07
N ILE A 164 0.90 10.88 7.52
CA ILE A 164 0.18 9.78 6.88
C ILE A 164 -0.53 8.94 7.96
N ASP A 165 -1.67 8.37 7.61
CA ASP A 165 -2.33 7.37 8.45
C ASP A 165 -1.64 6.00 8.36
N HIS A 166 -2.03 5.08 9.24
CA HIS A 166 -1.44 3.72 9.28
C HIS A 166 -1.70 2.93 8.00
N GLU A 167 -2.89 3.09 7.42
CA GLU A 167 -3.30 2.38 6.22
C GLU A 167 -2.52 2.83 4.97
N THR A 168 -2.17 4.11 4.91
CA THR A 168 -1.28 4.71 3.90
C THR A 168 0.15 4.24 4.12
N ALA A 169 0.61 4.21 5.38
CA ALA A 169 1.94 3.70 5.71
C ALA A 169 2.11 2.22 5.33
N ARG A 170 1.07 1.41 5.53
CA ARG A 170 0.98 0.02 5.08
C ARG A 170 1.12 -0.08 3.55
N ARG A 171 0.33 0.67 2.79
CA ARG A 171 0.41 0.67 1.32
C ARG A 171 1.77 1.14 0.79
N LEU A 172 2.31 2.19 1.41
CA LEU A 172 3.64 2.69 1.10
C LEU A 172 4.72 1.65 1.43
N PHE A 173 4.58 0.89 2.53
CA PHE A 173 5.48 -0.21 2.86
C PHE A 173 5.48 -1.30 1.80
N THR A 174 4.31 -1.68 1.27
CA THR A 174 4.20 -2.60 0.13
C THR A 174 5.02 -2.10 -1.06
N LEU A 175 4.85 -0.83 -1.45
CA LEU A 175 5.60 -0.24 -2.55
C LEU A 175 7.11 -0.21 -2.29
N VAL A 176 7.54 0.25 -1.10
CA VAL A 176 8.96 0.26 -0.71
C VAL A 176 9.58 -1.13 -0.76
N THR A 177 8.83 -2.17 -0.37
CA THR A 177 9.28 -3.56 -0.44
C THR A 177 9.48 -4.00 -1.90
N ALA A 178 8.54 -3.67 -2.80
CA ALA A 178 8.66 -3.95 -4.24
C ALA A 178 9.83 -3.18 -4.90
N LEU A 179 10.23 -2.02 -4.35
CA LEU A 179 11.44 -1.31 -4.78
C LEU A 179 12.73 -1.97 -4.29
N TYR A 180 12.67 -2.74 -3.20
CA TYR A 180 13.83 -3.43 -2.60
C TYR A 180 14.13 -4.77 -3.29
N ARG A 181 13.12 -5.41 -3.89
CA ARG A 181 13.32 -6.64 -4.67
C ARG A 181 14.18 -6.34 -5.89
N ARG A 182 15.09 -7.27 -6.16
CA ARG A 182 15.97 -7.24 -7.35
C ARG A 182 15.54 -8.35 -8.28
N GLY A 183 15.61 -8.07 -9.57
CA GLY A 183 15.54 -9.11 -10.60
C GLY A 183 16.81 -9.93 -10.70
#